data_AF-A0A6G3T3T8-F1
#
_entry.id   AF-A0A6G3T3T8-F1
#
_cell.length_a   1.000
_cell.length_b   1.000
_cell.length_c   1.000
_cell.angle_alpha   90.00
_cell.angle_beta   90.00
_cell.angle_gamma   90.00
#
_symmetry.space_group_name_H-M   'P 1'
#
loop_
_entity.id
_entity.type
_entity.pdbx_description
1 polymer ?
#
loop_
_entity_poly.entity_id
_entity_poly.type
_entity_poly.pdbx_seq_one_letter_code
_entity_poly.pdbx_strand_id
1 'polypeptide(L)'
;APSPPPPPKPTPPPKPTPPPPAPEVYQVSELAYSVFGDKTEPEVVMGQSSWLWQRSNVSIASTRYAHGVTVHARSSVTIQLNRPCTSYQAMVGVDDLTMGLGAVRFSVFDGDGARLWRSPVMEGGAPAVPVSVSIAGQSSIRLVVEPETPFGGVALADWAESRISCS
;
A
#
# COMPACT_ATOMS: atom_id res chain seq x y z
N ALA A 1 -71.49 -6.29 -30.89
CA ALA A 1 -70.36 -7.11 -30.44
C ALA A 1 -69.51 -6.28 -29.48
N PRO A 2 -69.10 -6.80 -28.31
CA PRO A 2 -68.23 -6.05 -27.40
C PRO A 2 -66.82 -5.93 -27.99
N SER A 3 -66.21 -4.76 -27.80
CA SER A 3 -64.88 -4.42 -28.33
C SER A 3 -63.79 -5.25 -27.62
N PRO A 4 -62.77 -5.75 -28.34
CA PRO A 4 -61.70 -6.54 -27.72
C PRO A 4 -60.85 -5.69 -26.76
N PRO A 5 -60.31 -6.28 -25.67
CA PRO A 5 -59.48 -5.56 -24.72
C PRO A 5 -58.19 -5.08 -25.40
N PRO A 6 -57.67 -3.90 -25.04
CA PRO A 6 -56.42 -3.40 -25.59
C PRO A 6 -55.25 -4.31 -25.17
N PRO A 7 -54.26 -4.51 -26.06
CA PRO A 7 -53.11 -5.34 -25.76
C PRO A 7 -52.26 -4.75 -24.61
N PRO A 8 -51.63 -5.61 -23.79
CA PRO A 8 -50.79 -5.17 -22.69
C PRO A 8 -49.61 -4.33 -23.19
N LYS A 9 -49.34 -3.22 -22.50
CA LYS A 9 -48.28 -2.29 -22.85
C LYS A 9 -46.90 -2.97 -22.66
N PRO A 10 -45.96 -2.84 -23.62
CA PRO A 10 -44.63 -3.41 -23.49
C PRO A 10 -43.93 -2.90 -22.22
N THR A 11 -43.37 -3.81 -21.42
CA THR A 11 -42.56 -3.46 -20.25
C THR A 11 -41.25 -2.83 -20.73
N PRO A 12 -40.84 -1.66 -20.19
CA PRO A 12 -39.55 -1.08 -20.52
C PRO A 12 -38.41 -2.04 -20.17
N PRO A 13 -37.35 -2.15 -21.00
CA PRO A 13 -36.17 -2.93 -20.63
C PRO A 13 -35.54 -2.37 -19.35
N PRO A 14 -34.98 -3.25 -18.48
CA PRO A 14 -34.32 -2.81 -17.26
C PRO A 14 -33.17 -1.85 -17.59
N LYS A 15 -33.12 -0.73 -16.84
CA LYS A 15 -32.08 0.28 -16.99
C LYS A 15 -30.71 -0.35 -16.66
N PRO A 16 -29.66 -0.12 -17.46
CA PRO A 16 -28.31 -0.60 -17.14
C PRO A 16 -27.88 -0.13 -15.76
N THR A 17 -27.34 -1.05 -14.95
CA THR A 17 -26.75 -0.72 -13.65
C THR A 17 -25.55 0.20 -13.86
N PRO A 18 -25.39 1.29 -13.08
CA PRO A 18 -24.21 2.14 -13.16
C PRO A 18 -22.91 1.34 -12.96
N PRO A 19 -21.79 1.73 -13.62
CA PRO A 19 -20.49 1.15 -13.32
C PRO A 19 -20.15 1.29 -11.84
N PRO A 20 -19.40 0.34 -11.24
CA PRO A 20 -18.89 0.49 -9.89
C PRO A 20 -18.09 1.80 -9.75
N PRO A 21 -18.10 2.45 -8.57
CA PRO A 21 -17.22 3.57 -8.27
C PRO A 21 -15.76 3.21 -8.56
N ALA A 22 -14.97 4.19 -9.02
CA ALA A 22 -13.53 4.00 -9.16
C ALA A 22 -12.91 3.69 -7.79
N PRO A 23 -11.88 2.81 -7.72
CA PRO A 23 -11.20 2.54 -6.46
C PRO A 23 -10.62 3.81 -5.85
N GLU A 24 -10.83 3.97 -4.55
CA GLU A 24 -10.21 5.03 -3.77
C GLU A 24 -8.75 4.66 -3.48
N VAL A 25 -7.83 5.62 -3.63
CA VAL A 25 -6.39 5.38 -3.49
C VAL A 25 -5.85 6.19 -2.33
N TYR A 26 -5.30 5.48 -1.36
CA TYR A 26 -4.69 6.05 -0.15
C TYR A 26 -3.18 5.97 -0.25
N GLN A 27 -2.48 7.10 -0.09
CA GLN A 27 -1.03 7.13 -0.04
C GLN A 27 -0.54 6.85 1.39
N VAL A 28 0.44 5.96 1.55
CA VAL A 28 0.98 5.64 2.89
C VAL A 28 1.64 6.86 3.56
N SER A 29 2.14 7.79 2.73
CA SER A 29 2.68 9.09 3.14
C SER A 29 1.66 10.04 3.75
N GLU A 30 0.36 9.78 3.59
CA GLU A 30 -0.72 10.68 4.03
C GLU A 30 -1.63 10.05 5.11
N LEU A 31 -1.41 8.77 5.44
CA LEU A 31 -2.26 8.09 6.41
C LEU A 31 -2.15 8.71 7.79
N ALA A 32 -3.28 8.83 8.47
CA ALA A 32 -3.30 9.17 9.88
C ALA A 32 -2.68 8.03 10.71
N TYR A 33 -2.13 8.41 11.87
CA TYR A 33 -1.78 7.44 12.90
C TYR A 33 -3.04 7.08 13.70
N SER A 34 -3.21 5.79 14.02
CA SER A 34 -4.42 5.23 14.65
C SER A 34 -4.80 5.81 16.01
N VAL A 35 -3.91 6.57 16.65
CA VAL A 35 -4.20 7.30 17.90
C VAL A 35 -5.04 8.55 17.67
N PHE A 36 -4.98 9.12 16.46
CA PHE A 36 -5.72 10.33 16.07
C PHE A 36 -6.71 10.07 14.92
N GLY A 37 -6.68 8.88 14.32
CA GLY A 37 -7.56 8.48 13.23
C GLY A 37 -8.99 8.14 13.67
N ASP A 38 -9.92 8.19 12.73
CA ASP A 38 -11.35 7.97 12.94
C ASP A 38 -11.79 6.52 12.74
N LYS A 39 -10.86 5.64 12.34
CA LYS A 39 -11.01 4.20 12.12
C LYS A 39 -11.94 3.85 10.95
N THR A 40 -12.03 4.72 9.95
CA THR A 40 -12.81 4.47 8.73
C THR A 40 -11.94 4.23 7.49
N GLU A 41 -10.71 4.75 7.50
CA GLU A 41 -9.76 4.68 6.40
C GLU A 41 -8.47 3.96 6.82
N PRO A 42 -7.58 3.62 5.88
CA PRO A 42 -6.30 3.04 6.23
C PRO A 42 -5.49 3.93 7.20
N GLU A 43 -4.96 3.33 8.26
CA GLU A 43 -4.25 4.04 9.33
C GLU A 43 -2.98 3.31 9.74
N VAL A 44 -1.92 4.07 10.04
CA VAL A 44 -0.69 3.51 10.61
C VAL A 44 -0.92 3.22 12.09
N VAL A 45 -0.79 1.96 12.50
CA VAL A 45 -0.97 1.53 13.89
C VAL A 45 0.26 1.92 14.70
N MET A 46 0.19 3.06 15.40
CA MET A 46 1.35 3.66 16.08
C MET A 46 2.01 2.70 17.07
N GLY A 47 1.23 2.01 17.92
CA GLY A 47 1.76 1.08 18.92
C GLY A 47 2.33 -0.23 18.37
N GLN A 48 2.12 -0.51 17.09
CA GLN A 48 2.63 -1.72 16.40
C GLN A 48 3.60 -1.38 15.26
N SER A 49 3.98 -0.12 15.13
CA SER A 49 4.85 0.36 14.06
C SER A 49 6.18 0.88 14.63
N SER A 50 7.27 0.56 13.95
CA SER A 50 8.55 1.23 14.14
C SER A 50 8.51 2.66 13.61
N TRP A 51 9.63 3.38 13.77
CA TRP A 51 9.80 4.70 13.17
C TRP A 51 9.47 4.68 11.67
N LEU A 52 8.68 5.66 11.27
CA LEU A 52 8.17 5.87 9.93
C LEU A 52 8.24 7.37 9.65
N TRP A 53 8.91 7.74 8.56
CA TRP A 53 8.94 9.12 8.11
C TRP A 53 8.08 9.26 6.85
N GLN A 54 6.92 9.89 7.02
CA GLN A 54 6.05 10.29 5.92
C GLN A 54 6.65 11.50 5.18
N ARG A 55 6.85 11.37 3.87
CA ARG A 55 7.63 12.35 3.10
C ARG A 55 7.04 12.60 1.71
N SER A 56 7.12 13.86 1.30
CA SER A 56 7.16 14.23 -0.13
C SER A 56 8.57 14.05 -0.66
N ASN A 57 8.72 13.59 -1.90
CA ASN A 57 10.00 13.48 -2.61
C ASN A 57 11.01 12.53 -1.95
N VAL A 58 10.82 11.23 -2.13
CA VAL A 58 11.82 10.20 -1.81
C VAL A 58 12.63 9.85 -3.06
N SER A 59 13.81 9.24 -2.89
CA SER A 59 14.68 8.92 -4.03
C SER A 59 15.45 7.63 -3.82
N ILE A 60 15.40 6.77 -4.85
CA ILE A 60 16.08 5.47 -4.89
C ILE A 60 16.89 5.41 -6.18
N ALA A 61 18.19 5.17 -6.07
CA ALA A 61 19.11 5.09 -7.20
C ALA A 61 19.00 6.29 -8.15
N SER A 62 19.00 7.49 -7.57
CA SER A 62 18.84 8.79 -8.25
C SER A 62 17.48 9.00 -8.94
N THR A 63 16.54 8.06 -8.84
CA THR A 63 15.17 8.22 -9.34
C THR A 63 14.32 8.85 -8.25
N ARG A 64 13.71 10.00 -8.55
CA ARG A 64 12.81 10.70 -7.62
C ARG A 64 11.37 10.22 -7.78
N TYR A 65 10.69 10.07 -6.65
CA TYR A 65 9.28 9.72 -6.55
C TYR A 65 8.54 10.82 -5.82
N ALA A 66 7.31 11.13 -6.21
CA ALA A 66 6.58 12.30 -5.71
C ALA A 66 6.27 12.16 -4.22
N HIS A 67 6.01 10.94 -3.77
CA HIS A 67 5.67 10.64 -2.40
C HIS A 67 6.21 9.27 -1.97
N GLY A 68 6.29 9.06 -0.66
CA GLY A 68 6.70 7.79 -0.08
C GLY A 68 6.90 7.87 1.42
N VAL A 69 7.32 6.74 1.97
CA VAL A 69 7.72 6.68 3.38
C VAL A 69 9.09 6.08 3.52
N THR A 70 9.88 6.64 4.43
CA THR A 70 11.23 6.16 4.76
C THR A 70 11.22 5.51 6.12
N VAL A 71 11.93 4.40 6.25
CA VAL A 71 12.10 3.63 7.49
C VAL A 71 13.57 3.27 7.69
N HIS A 72 13.92 2.83 8.90
CA HIS A 72 15.22 2.20 9.14
C HIS A 72 15.30 0.81 8.52
N ALA A 73 16.52 0.33 8.23
CA ALA A 73 16.79 -1.00 7.68
C ALA A 73 16.16 -2.16 8.46
N ARG A 74 15.97 -2.01 9.78
CA ARG A 74 15.16 -2.91 10.60
C ARG A 74 13.87 -2.17 10.97
N SER A 75 12.78 -2.50 10.30
CA SER A 75 11.49 -1.85 10.52
C SER A 75 10.32 -2.79 10.35
N SER A 76 9.22 -2.46 11.01
CA SER A 76 7.92 -3.11 10.83
C SER A 76 6.84 -2.06 11.01
N VAL A 77 6.04 -1.81 9.99
CA VAL A 77 4.95 -0.82 9.99
C VAL A 77 3.66 -1.56 9.73
N THR A 78 2.72 -1.49 10.68
CA THR A 78 1.41 -2.12 10.56
C THR A 78 0.40 -1.07 10.11
N ILE A 79 -0.33 -1.36 9.03
CA ILE A 79 -1.41 -0.51 8.53
C ILE A 79 -2.72 -1.28 8.75
N GLN A 80 -3.60 -0.70 9.56
CA GLN A 80 -4.97 -1.16 9.69
C GLN A 80 -5.75 -0.64 8.49
N LEU A 81 -6.47 -1.50 7.76
CA LEU A 81 -7.15 -1.10 6.52
C LEU A 81 -8.49 -0.40 6.78
N ASN A 82 -9.19 -0.79 7.86
CA ASN A 82 -10.50 -0.26 8.30
C ASN A 82 -11.65 -0.33 7.29
N ARG A 83 -11.39 -0.74 6.04
CA ARG A 83 -12.37 -0.93 4.97
C ARG A 83 -11.89 -1.97 3.95
N PRO A 84 -12.76 -2.45 3.05
CA PRO A 84 -12.35 -3.41 2.02
C PRO A 84 -11.33 -2.78 1.06
N CYS A 85 -10.11 -3.35 1.05
CA CYS A 85 -9.06 -2.97 0.13
C CYS A 85 -8.62 -4.15 -0.74
N THR A 86 -8.15 -3.85 -1.95
CA THR A 86 -7.92 -4.84 -2.99
C THR A 86 -6.45 -5.01 -3.33
N SER A 87 -5.67 -3.92 -3.34
CA SER A 87 -4.25 -3.98 -3.68
C SER A 87 -3.38 -3.04 -2.85
N TYR A 88 -2.14 -3.47 -2.62
CA TYR A 88 -1.04 -2.64 -2.16
C TYR A 88 0.04 -2.59 -3.23
N GLN A 89 0.52 -1.39 -3.55
CA GLN A 89 1.52 -1.14 -4.58
C GLN A 89 2.55 -0.11 -4.10
N ALA A 90 3.81 -0.30 -4.48
CA ALA A 90 4.92 0.59 -4.15
C ALA A 90 6.13 0.34 -5.07
N MET A 91 7.12 1.22 -4.99
CA MET A 91 8.50 0.98 -5.45
C MET A 91 9.39 0.91 -4.21
N VAL A 92 10.17 -0.15 -4.05
CA VAL A 92 11.02 -0.35 -2.86
C VAL A 92 12.49 -0.35 -3.19
N GLY A 93 13.30 0.21 -2.29
CA GLY A 93 14.75 0.24 -2.39
C GLY A 93 15.41 1.03 -1.27
N VAL A 94 16.73 1.01 -1.24
CA VAL A 94 17.53 1.80 -0.29
C VAL A 94 17.44 3.27 -0.68
N ASP A 95 17.12 4.14 0.28
CA ASP A 95 17.03 5.59 0.09
C ASP A 95 18.43 6.16 -0.23
N ASP A 96 18.52 7.07 -1.21
CA ASP A 96 19.75 7.78 -1.59
C ASP A 96 20.38 8.60 -0.45
N LEU A 97 19.62 8.93 0.61
CA LEU A 97 20.15 9.48 1.88
C LEU A 97 21.20 8.56 2.52
N THR A 98 21.18 7.28 2.17
CA THR A 98 22.16 6.28 2.63
C THR A 98 23.46 6.32 1.83
N MET A 99 23.57 7.18 0.79
CA MET A 99 24.78 7.35 -0.02
C MET A 99 25.31 6.03 -0.63
N GLY A 100 24.40 5.13 -1.01
CA GLY A 100 24.74 3.84 -1.62
C GLY A 100 25.21 2.75 -0.64
N LEU A 101 25.07 2.96 0.67
CA LEU A 101 25.45 1.97 1.67
C LEU A 101 24.30 1.03 2.05
N GLY A 102 24.66 -0.16 2.50
CA GLY A 102 23.74 -1.11 3.12
C GLY A 102 22.99 -2.00 2.14
N ALA A 103 22.45 -3.08 2.69
CA ALA A 103 21.71 -4.11 1.98
C ALA A 103 20.52 -4.51 2.83
N VAL A 104 19.33 -4.47 2.23
CA VAL A 104 18.07 -4.74 2.93
C VAL A 104 17.18 -5.65 2.12
N ARG A 105 16.19 -6.22 2.78
CA ARG A 105 15.11 -6.94 2.14
C ARG A 105 13.77 -6.46 2.63
N PHE A 106 12.89 -6.20 1.67
CA PHE A 106 11.51 -5.80 1.85
C PHE A 106 10.59 -7.02 1.81
N SER A 107 9.59 -7.03 2.68
CA SER A 107 8.48 -8.00 2.67
C SER A 107 7.16 -7.32 2.99
N VAL A 108 6.08 -7.85 2.40
CA VAL A 108 4.70 -7.51 2.77
C VAL A 108 4.06 -8.74 3.38
N PHE A 109 3.46 -8.57 4.56
CA PHE A 109 2.70 -9.61 5.26
C PHE A 109 1.24 -9.20 5.38
N ASP A 110 0.36 -10.18 5.46
CA ASP A 110 -1.01 -9.98 5.90
C ASP A 110 -1.11 -9.79 7.43
N GLY A 111 -2.32 -9.53 7.91
CA GLY A 111 -2.61 -9.33 9.33
C GLY A 111 -2.41 -10.58 10.20
N ASP A 112 -2.46 -11.77 9.60
CA ASP A 112 -2.25 -13.05 10.27
C ASP A 112 -0.77 -13.46 10.33
N GLY A 113 0.09 -12.72 9.63
CA GLY A 113 1.54 -12.93 9.61
C GLY A 113 2.04 -13.82 8.46
N ALA A 114 1.18 -14.21 7.52
CA ALA A 114 1.60 -14.86 6.30
C ALA A 114 2.21 -13.83 5.32
N ARG A 115 3.29 -14.23 4.63
CA ARG A 115 4.02 -13.36 3.71
C ARG A 115 3.35 -13.35 2.34
N LEU A 116 2.88 -12.18 1.93
CA LEU A 116 2.27 -11.94 0.63
C LEU A 116 3.32 -11.67 -0.45
N TRP A 117 4.44 -11.04 -0.08
CA TRP A 117 5.49 -10.63 -1.02
C TRP A 117 6.86 -10.57 -0.37
N ARG A 118 7.92 -10.75 -1.19
CA ARG A 118 9.32 -10.57 -0.79
C ARG A 118 10.15 -10.08 -1.97
N SER A 119 11.04 -9.12 -1.72
CA SER A 119 12.06 -8.68 -2.66
C SER A 119 13.29 -9.62 -2.71
N PRO A 120 14.10 -9.54 -3.79
CA PRO A 120 15.53 -9.84 -3.73
C PRO A 120 16.26 -9.04 -2.64
N VAL A 121 17.56 -9.30 -2.43
CA VAL A 121 18.38 -8.37 -1.63
C VAL A 121 18.50 -7.07 -2.42
N MET A 122 18.20 -5.96 -1.77
CA MET A 122 18.31 -4.62 -2.33
C MET A 122 19.56 -3.95 -1.75
N GLU A 123 20.57 -3.81 -2.60
CA GLU A 123 21.82 -3.10 -2.27
C GLU A 123 21.64 -1.58 -2.44
N GLY A 124 22.41 -0.80 -1.71
CA GLY A 124 22.50 0.65 -1.91
C GLY A 124 22.87 1.00 -3.36
N GLY A 125 22.11 1.91 -3.97
CA GLY A 125 22.28 2.31 -5.37
C GLY A 125 21.67 1.35 -6.40
N ALA A 126 21.08 0.22 -5.99
CA ALA A 126 20.32 -0.63 -6.89
C ALA A 126 18.98 0.03 -7.30
N PRO A 127 18.50 -0.15 -8.55
CA PRO A 127 17.21 0.35 -8.97
C PRO A 127 16.06 -0.16 -8.09
N ALA A 128 15.03 0.66 -7.90
CA ALA A 128 13.86 0.25 -7.13
C ALA A 128 13.14 -0.94 -7.78
N VAL A 129 12.59 -1.82 -6.94
CA VAL A 129 11.80 -2.97 -7.36
C VAL A 129 10.31 -2.71 -7.11
N PRO A 130 9.42 -3.03 -8.07
CA PRO A 130 7.98 -2.84 -7.88
C PRO A 130 7.40 -3.88 -6.91
N VAL A 131 6.48 -3.41 -6.08
CA VAL A 131 5.58 -4.21 -5.25
C VAL A 131 4.19 -4.11 -5.86
N SER A 132 3.52 -5.25 -6.04
CA SER A 132 2.11 -5.31 -6.40
C SER A 132 1.51 -6.59 -5.85
N VAL A 133 0.71 -6.48 -4.80
CA VAL A 133 0.05 -7.63 -4.17
C VAL A 133 -1.40 -7.39 -3.85
N SER A 134 -2.18 -8.48 -3.92
CA SER A 134 -3.54 -8.50 -3.42
C SER A 134 -3.55 -8.45 -1.90
N ILE A 135 -4.42 -7.61 -1.36
CA ILE A 135 -4.69 -7.50 0.08
C ILE A 135 -6.20 -7.69 0.35
N ALA A 136 -6.91 -8.28 -0.61
CA ALA A 136 -8.33 -8.56 -0.50
C ALA A 136 -8.63 -9.48 0.68
N GLY A 137 -9.65 -9.12 1.46
CA GLY A 137 -10.06 -9.86 2.65
C GLY A 137 -9.18 -9.63 3.88
N GLN A 138 -8.11 -8.85 3.78
CA GLN A 138 -7.25 -8.53 4.91
C GLN A 138 -7.86 -7.42 5.76
N SER A 139 -7.65 -7.49 7.08
CA SER A 139 -8.00 -6.42 8.01
C SER A 139 -6.83 -5.45 8.20
N SER A 140 -5.61 -5.93 8.05
CA SER A 140 -4.38 -5.16 8.13
C SER A 140 -3.30 -5.76 7.22
N ILE A 141 -2.26 -4.96 6.96
CA ILE A 141 -1.02 -5.42 6.33
C ILE A 141 0.17 -4.93 7.13
N ARG A 142 1.30 -5.61 6.97
CA ARG A 142 2.56 -5.23 7.62
C ARG A 142 3.69 -5.11 6.63
N LEU A 143 4.28 -3.93 6.58
CA LEU A 143 5.42 -3.57 5.74
C LEU A 143 6.70 -3.75 6.55
N VAL A 144 7.58 -4.64 6.11
CA VAL A 144 8.77 -5.04 6.87
C VAL A 144 10.02 -4.83 6.04
N VAL A 145 11.05 -4.28 6.67
CA VAL A 145 12.41 -4.20 6.14
C VAL A 145 13.35 -4.89 7.11
N GLU A 146 14.21 -5.77 6.58
CA GLU A 146 15.23 -6.48 7.33
C GLU A 146 16.62 -6.19 6.75
N PRO A 147 17.64 -5.91 7.57
CA PRO A 147 19.01 -5.78 7.08
C PRO A 147 19.58 -7.15 6.72
N GLU A 148 20.31 -7.25 5.62
CA GLU A 148 20.91 -8.50 5.13
C GLU A 148 22.39 -8.64 5.51
N THR A 149 22.99 -7.60 6.11
CA THR A 149 24.36 -7.65 6.66
C THR A 149 24.40 -7.10 8.09
N PRO A 150 25.39 -7.51 8.92
CA PRO A 150 25.54 -7.00 10.29
C PRO A 150 25.71 -5.48 10.39
N PHE A 151 26.29 -4.84 9.35
CA PHE A 151 26.43 -3.39 9.24
C PHE A 151 25.26 -2.72 8.50
N GLY A 152 24.28 -3.48 8.03
CA GLY A 152 23.13 -2.99 7.27
C GLY A 152 22.17 -2.10 8.07
N GLY A 153 22.34 -2.00 9.40
CA GLY A 153 21.50 -1.20 10.28
C GLY A 153 21.54 0.31 10.05
N VAL A 154 22.53 0.80 9.30
CA VAL A 154 22.64 2.24 8.94
C VAL A 154 21.77 2.64 7.75
N ALA A 155 21.21 1.66 7.02
CA ALA A 155 20.45 1.98 5.83
C ALA A 155 19.08 2.58 6.15
N LEU A 156 18.71 3.58 5.36
CA LEU A 156 17.34 4.04 5.21
C LEU A 156 16.73 3.34 3.99
N ALA A 157 15.47 2.97 4.13
CA ALA A 157 14.74 2.19 3.14
C ALA A 157 13.43 2.89 2.81
N ASP A 158 13.14 3.01 1.52
CA ASP A 158 11.96 3.68 1.01
C ASP A 158 10.91 2.70 0.52
N TRP A 159 9.66 3.01 0.87
CA TRP A 159 8.47 2.55 0.15
C TRP A 159 7.94 3.76 -0.63
N ALA A 160 8.46 3.95 -1.84
CA ALA A 160 8.13 5.05 -2.74
C ALA A 160 6.83 4.77 -3.52
N GLU A 161 6.07 5.82 -3.87
CA GLU A 161 4.76 5.72 -4.54
C GLU A 161 3.80 4.71 -3.85
N SER A 162 3.97 4.59 -2.52
CA SER A 162 3.33 3.57 -1.69
C SER A 162 1.85 3.90 -1.52
N ARG A 163 0.99 3.01 -2.02
CA ARG A 163 -0.45 3.22 -2.11
C ARG A 163 -1.26 1.97 -1.82
N ILE A 164 -2.47 2.19 -1.32
CA ILE A 164 -3.50 1.18 -1.03
C ILE A 164 -4.74 1.53 -1.86
N SER A 165 -5.26 0.57 -2.61
CA SER A 165 -6.52 0.74 -3.36
C SER A 165 -7.68 0.08 -2.63
N CYS A 166 -8.70 0.85 -2.30
CA CYS A 166 -9.90 0.40 -1.60
C CYS A 166 -11.18 0.60 -2.43
N SER A 167 -12.21 -0.19 -2.12
CA SER A 167 -13.52 -0.14 -2.76
C SER A 167 -14.57 0.53 -1.89
#